data_AF-A0A1W9SAH8-F1
#
_entry.id   AF-A0A1W9SAH8-F1
#
_cell.length_a   1.000
_cell.length_b   1.000
_cell.length_c   1.000
_cell.angle_alpha   90.00
_cell.angle_beta   90.00
_cell.angle_gamma   90.00
#
_symmetry.space_group_name_H-M   'P 1'
#
loop_
_entity.id
_entity.type
_entity.pdbx_description
1 polymer ?
#
loop_
_entity_poly.entity_id
_entity_poly.type
_entity_poly.pdbx_seq_one_letter_code
_entity_poly.pdbx_strand_id
1 'polypeptide(L)'
;MKFLAYSIAGLDLTTIIVIFVGVIVAFALLAMLINSGKYHARYKRFYKKMDKTINKKFNGNLLNEDIINLYAKDQTNTYKSLRKKGRKKVKKYFDYFVKSLPEQVMLKSFTTADKNKNQIVILLLDEFDKVQYRWYAKRKTKGILKASDKYQMLTAFVAFLYELPLNIHEGAPYRFTNHDNDYVLTYQIVKKVKRGKRKIREKKLSRKERKALEKVKKAKEKKERKKRK
;
A
#
# COMPACT_ATOMS: atom_id res chain seq x y z
N MET A 1 57.32 12.20 -19.23
CA MET A 1 55.85 12.40 -19.21
C MET A 1 55.56 13.89 -19.20
N LYS A 2 55.21 14.48 -20.35
CA LYS A 2 54.81 15.89 -20.44
C LYS A 2 53.32 15.98 -20.10
N PHE A 3 52.99 16.43 -18.89
CA PHE A 3 51.63 16.88 -18.58
C PHE A 3 51.37 18.15 -19.40
N LEU A 4 50.50 18.05 -20.40
CA LEU A 4 49.99 19.18 -21.16
C LEU A 4 49.18 20.08 -20.20
N ALA A 5 49.82 21.12 -19.68
CA ALA A 5 49.15 22.24 -19.06
C ALA A 5 48.44 23.03 -20.17
N TYR A 6 47.20 22.65 -20.50
CA TYR A 6 46.34 23.47 -21.35
C TYR A 6 46.08 24.79 -20.61
N SER A 7 46.60 25.89 -21.16
CA SER A 7 46.33 27.23 -20.66
C SER A 7 44.84 27.54 -20.84
N ILE A 8 44.15 27.81 -19.73
CA ILE A 8 42.73 28.20 -19.68
C ILE A 8 42.46 29.46 -20.52
N ALA A 9 43.50 30.25 -20.82
CA ALA A 9 43.42 31.47 -21.62
C ALA A 9 43.11 31.24 -23.11
N GLY A 10 43.16 30.01 -23.62
CA GLY A 10 42.87 29.68 -25.04
C GLY A 10 41.48 29.09 -25.29
N LEU A 11 40.62 29.00 -24.28
CA LEU A 11 39.28 28.43 -24.43
C LEU A 11 38.31 29.47 -25.00
N ASP A 12 37.70 29.16 -26.13
CA ASP A 12 36.60 29.96 -26.67
C ASP A 12 35.44 30.05 -25.66
N LEU A 13 34.77 31.19 -25.62
CA LEU A 13 33.65 31.48 -24.72
C LEU A 13 32.56 30.40 -24.82
N THR A 14 32.35 29.85 -26.02
CA THR A 14 31.44 28.73 -26.27
C THR A 14 31.82 27.48 -25.46
N THR A 15 33.12 27.16 -25.38
CA THR A 15 33.62 26.00 -24.63
C THR A 15 33.47 26.19 -23.13
N ILE A 16 33.71 27.41 -22.64
CA ILE A 16 33.49 27.78 -21.23
C ILE A 16 32.01 27.64 -20.86
N ILE A 17 31.09 28.11 -21.71
CA ILE A 17 29.64 27.97 -21.51
C ILE A 17 29.23 26.49 -21.49
N VAL A 18 29.73 25.68 -22.42
CA VAL A 18 29.42 24.23 -22.46
C VAL A 18 29.90 23.51 -21.20
N ILE A 19 31.12 23.81 -20.72
CA ILE A 19 31.64 23.26 -19.47
C ILE A 19 30.75 23.67 -18.30
N PHE A 20 30.37 24.94 -18.21
CA PHE A 20 29.52 25.45 -17.13
C PHE A 20 28.13 24.80 -17.12
N VAL A 21 27.48 24.69 -18.28
CA VAL A 21 26.20 23.97 -18.43
C VAL A 21 26.36 22.49 -18.05
N GLY A 22 27.44 21.84 -18.46
CA GLY A 22 27.75 20.46 -18.10
C GLY A 22 27.86 20.26 -16.58
N VAL A 23 28.52 21.18 -15.88
CA VAL A 23 28.64 21.17 -14.42
C VAL A 23 27.27 21.35 -13.74
N ILE A 24 26.44 22.28 -14.21
CA ILE A 24 25.07 22.47 -13.67
C ILE A 24 24.24 21.20 -13.83
N VAL A 25 24.28 20.58 -15.02
CA VAL A 25 23.55 19.33 -15.30
C VAL A 25 24.04 18.20 -14.37
N ALA A 26 25.36 18.07 -14.17
CA ALA A 26 25.94 17.08 -13.27
C ALA A 26 25.46 17.28 -11.82
N PHE A 27 25.48 18.53 -11.30
CA PHE A 27 24.97 18.84 -9.97
C PHE A 27 23.47 18.57 -9.84
N ALA A 28 22.66 18.90 -10.85
CA ALA A 28 21.25 18.61 -10.86
C ALA A 28 20.97 17.10 -10.79
N LEU A 29 21.71 16.29 -11.56
CA LEU A 29 21.61 14.83 -11.53
C LEU A 29 22.01 14.26 -10.16
N LEU A 30 23.11 14.73 -9.57
CA LEU A 30 23.55 14.33 -8.23
C LEU A 30 22.49 14.67 -7.17
N ALA A 31 21.93 15.88 -7.22
CA ALA A 31 20.87 16.30 -6.30
C ALA A 31 19.62 15.41 -6.43
N MET A 32 19.23 15.04 -7.66
CA MET A 32 18.10 14.12 -7.90
C MET A 32 18.35 12.73 -7.31
N LEU A 33 19.56 12.17 -7.48
CA LEU A 33 19.93 10.86 -6.94
C LEU A 33 19.92 10.85 -5.41
N ILE A 34 20.52 11.86 -4.78
CA ILE A 34 20.56 11.99 -3.31
C ILE A 34 19.13 12.10 -2.74
N ASN A 35 18.29 12.94 -3.35
CA ASN A 35 16.90 13.10 -2.91
C ASN A 35 16.09 11.80 -3.06
N SER A 36 16.23 11.10 -4.19
CA SER A 36 15.59 9.80 -4.39
C SER A 36 15.99 8.78 -3.33
N GLY A 37 17.29 8.70 -3.02
CA GLY A 37 17.81 7.82 -1.97
C GLY A 37 17.23 8.12 -0.58
N LYS A 38 17.14 9.41 -0.21
CA LYS A 38 16.52 9.85 1.06
C LYS A 38 15.06 9.40 1.17
N TYR A 39 14.26 9.56 0.12
CA TYR A 39 12.86 9.12 0.11
C TYR A 39 12.72 7.60 0.23
N HIS A 40 13.55 6.84 -0.49
CA HIS A 40 13.58 5.38 -0.40
C HIS A 40 13.91 4.91 1.02
N ALA A 41 14.93 5.52 1.65
CA ALA A 41 15.32 5.19 3.02
C ALA A 41 14.22 5.53 4.03
N ARG A 42 13.53 6.68 3.88
CA ARG A 42 12.39 7.07 4.72
C ARG A 42 11.25 6.08 4.59
N TYR A 43 10.87 5.73 3.36
CA TYR A 43 9.82 4.77 3.09
C TYR A 43 10.13 3.38 3.67
N LYS A 44 11.35 2.87 3.45
CA LYS A 44 11.79 1.56 3.97
C LYS A 44 11.72 1.50 5.49
N ARG A 45 12.15 2.57 6.18
CA ARG A 45 12.05 2.69 7.64
C ARG A 45 10.60 2.68 8.12
N PHE A 46 9.75 3.47 7.48
CA PHE A 46 8.31 3.50 7.78
C PHE A 46 7.67 2.11 7.61
N TYR A 47 7.87 1.46 6.47
CA TYR A 47 7.30 0.15 6.18
C TYR A 47 7.77 -0.91 7.18
N LYS A 48 9.07 -0.95 7.51
CA LYS A 48 9.61 -1.90 8.51
C LYS A 48 8.96 -1.71 9.89
N LYS A 49 8.74 -0.45 10.31
CA LYS A 49 8.06 -0.14 11.58
C LYS A 49 6.59 -0.57 11.54
N MET A 50 5.92 -0.31 10.42
CA MET A 50 4.53 -0.69 10.21
C MET A 50 4.37 -2.21 10.21
N ASP A 51 5.15 -2.96 9.44
CA ASP A 51 5.13 -4.43 9.39
C ASP A 51 5.41 -5.05 10.77
N LYS A 52 6.40 -4.52 11.51
CA LYS A 52 6.66 -4.96 12.90
C LYS A 52 5.44 -4.73 13.80
N THR A 53 4.77 -3.60 13.67
CA THR A 53 3.61 -3.23 14.49
C THR A 53 2.39 -4.08 14.13
N ILE A 54 2.16 -4.33 12.84
CA ILE A 54 1.12 -5.22 12.34
C ILE A 54 1.31 -6.62 12.92
N ASN A 55 2.49 -7.21 12.75
CA ASN A 55 2.74 -8.58 13.19
C ASN A 55 2.70 -8.74 14.72
N LYS A 56 3.07 -7.71 15.49
CA LYS A 56 3.09 -7.76 16.96
C LYS A 56 1.77 -7.39 17.64
N LYS A 57 1.06 -6.37 17.13
CA LYS A 57 -0.09 -5.76 17.83
C LYS A 57 -1.40 -5.86 17.06
N PHE A 58 -1.34 -6.06 15.74
CA PHE A 58 -2.50 -6.06 14.86
C PHE A 58 -2.43 -7.26 13.89
N ASN A 59 -2.21 -8.44 14.44
CA ASN A 59 -2.21 -9.68 13.67
C ASN A 59 -3.66 -10.00 13.27
N GLY A 60 -3.97 -9.92 11.98
CA GLY A 60 -5.32 -10.12 11.47
C GLY A 60 -5.83 -11.54 11.67
N ASN A 61 -4.96 -12.54 11.56
CA ASN A 61 -5.34 -13.94 11.70
C ASN A 61 -5.80 -14.24 13.14
N LEU A 62 -5.00 -13.81 14.12
CA LEU A 62 -5.36 -13.94 15.54
C LEU A 62 -6.63 -13.16 15.88
N LEU A 63 -6.81 -11.96 15.29
CA LEU A 63 -8.02 -11.18 15.52
C LEU A 63 -9.27 -11.86 14.93
N ASN A 64 -9.16 -12.49 13.75
CA ASN A 64 -10.27 -13.23 13.15
C ASN A 64 -10.66 -14.44 13.99
N GLU A 65 -9.67 -15.19 14.49
CA GLU A 65 -9.90 -16.30 15.42
C GLU A 65 -10.61 -15.83 16.71
N ASP A 66 -10.10 -14.74 17.32
CA ASP A 66 -10.71 -14.06 18.46
C ASP A 66 -12.17 -13.62 18.18
N ILE A 67 -12.44 -13.11 16.97
CA ILE A 67 -13.78 -12.66 16.55
C ILE A 67 -14.73 -13.85 16.55
N ILE A 68 -14.35 -14.94 15.87
CA ILE A 68 -15.19 -16.13 15.68
C ILE A 68 -15.42 -16.83 17.02
N ASN A 69 -14.36 -17.07 17.79
CA ASN A 69 -14.42 -17.94 18.96
C ASN A 69 -14.87 -17.21 20.24
N LEU A 70 -14.56 -15.92 20.40
CA LEU A 70 -14.70 -15.22 21.70
C LEU A 70 -15.65 -14.02 21.67
N TYR A 71 -15.75 -13.31 20.54
CA TYR A 71 -16.41 -12.01 20.50
C TYR A 71 -17.71 -11.95 19.71
N ALA A 72 -17.99 -12.90 18.84
CA ALA A 72 -19.26 -13.01 18.16
C ALA A 72 -20.40 -13.25 19.16
N LYS A 73 -21.55 -12.60 18.95
CA LYS A 73 -22.80 -12.91 19.68
C LYS A 73 -23.69 -13.87 18.90
N ASP A 74 -23.56 -13.84 17.58
CA ASP A 74 -24.33 -14.62 16.63
C ASP A 74 -23.37 -15.05 15.49
N GLN A 75 -23.86 -15.84 14.54
CA GLN A 75 -23.08 -16.32 13.41
C GLN A 75 -22.91 -15.27 12.29
N THR A 76 -23.37 -14.03 12.48
CA THR A 76 -23.25 -13.00 11.44
C THR A 76 -21.86 -12.37 11.43
N ASN A 77 -21.28 -12.27 10.23
CA ASN A 77 -19.97 -11.69 10.00
C ASN A 77 -20.01 -10.14 9.97
N THR A 78 -20.53 -9.52 11.04
CA THR A 78 -20.73 -8.07 11.15
C THR A 78 -20.01 -7.48 12.37
N TYR A 79 -19.76 -6.17 12.36
CA TYR A 79 -19.19 -5.48 13.52
C TYR A 79 -20.23 -5.27 14.62
N LYS A 80 -21.51 -5.08 14.25
CA LYS A 80 -22.61 -4.90 15.21
C LYS A 80 -22.88 -6.15 16.04
N SER A 81 -22.72 -7.34 15.48
CA SER A 81 -22.88 -8.61 16.21
C SER A 81 -21.78 -8.88 17.24
N LEU A 82 -20.73 -8.06 17.30
CA LEU A 82 -19.66 -8.26 18.28
C LEU A 82 -20.06 -7.79 19.69
N ARG A 83 -19.58 -8.53 20.69
CA ARG A 83 -19.52 -8.10 22.09
C ARG A 83 -18.70 -6.79 22.23
N LYS A 84 -18.94 -6.01 23.30
CA LYS A 84 -18.31 -4.69 23.52
C LYS A 84 -16.77 -4.73 23.44
N LYS A 85 -16.15 -5.77 24.01
CA LYS A 85 -14.69 -5.98 23.96
C LYS A 85 -14.18 -6.22 22.54
N GLY A 86 -14.86 -7.08 21.77
CA GLY A 86 -14.57 -7.32 20.35
C GLY A 86 -14.68 -6.07 19.50
N ARG A 87 -15.77 -5.31 19.67
CA ARG A 87 -15.96 -4.01 19.00
C ARG A 87 -14.80 -3.05 19.26
N LYS A 88 -14.34 -2.92 20.50
CA LYS A 88 -13.19 -2.07 20.85
C LYS A 88 -11.90 -2.54 20.17
N LYS A 89 -11.63 -3.85 20.14
CA LYS A 89 -10.46 -4.44 19.47
C LYS A 89 -10.49 -4.20 17.95
N VAL A 90 -11.59 -4.54 17.29
CA VAL A 90 -11.77 -4.36 15.85
C VAL A 90 -11.70 -2.89 15.46
N LYS A 91 -12.35 -2.00 16.20
CA LYS A 91 -12.27 -0.55 15.92
C LYS A 91 -10.83 -0.06 16.01
N LYS A 92 -10.08 -0.44 17.05
CA LYS A 92 -8.66 -0.07 17.21
C LYS A 92 -7.81 -0.61 16.06
N TYR A 93 -8.09 -1.84 15.60
CA TYR A 93 -7.45 -2.45 14.45
C TYR A 93 -7.71 -1.63 13.18
N PHE A 94 -8.98 -1.34 12.84
CA PHE A 94 -9.30 -0.53 11.66
C PHE A 94 -8.79 0.91 11.77
N ASP A 95 -8.84 1.54 12.95
CA ASP A 95 -8.29 2.89 13.18
C ASP A 95 -6.80 2.94 12.82
N TYR A 96 -6.03 1.89 13.14
CA TYR A 96 -4.61 1.81 12.78
C TYR A 96 -4.42 1.83 11.27
N PHE A 97 -5.11 0.97 10.51
CA PHE A 97 -4.96 0.88 9.06
C PHE A 97 -5.49 2.11 8.32
N VAL A 98 -6.59 2.69 8.81
CA VAL A 98 -7.15 3.96 8.28
C VAL A 98 -6.14 5.10 8.38
N LYS A 99 -5.29 5.10 9.41
CA LYS A 99 -4.23 6.10 9.60
C LYS A 99 -2.96 5.75 8.82
N SER A 100 -2.51 4.50 8.87
CA SER A 100 -1.20 4.09 8.34
C SER A 100 -1.19 3.87 6.83
N LEU A 101 -2.26 3.36 6.22
CA LEU A 101 -2.31 3.06 4.79
C LEU A 101 -2.19 4.31 3.90
N PRO A 102 -2.90 5.42 4.16
CA PRO A 102 -2.72 6.64 3.39
C PRO A 102 -1.28 7.16 3.47
N GLU A 103 -0.66 7.11 4.65
CA GLU A 103 0.73 7.51 4.85
C GLU A 103 1.70 6.59 4.09
N GLN A 104 1.48 5.27 4.12
CA GLN A 104 2.27 4.30 3.36
C GLN A 104 2.25 4.63 1.86
N VAL A 105 1.06 4.88 1.32
CA VAL A 105 0.87 5.16 -0.12
C VAL A 105 1.46 6.51 -0.49
N MET A 106 1.29 7.53 0.35
CA MET A 106 1.92 8.84 0.16
C MET A 106 3.45 8.71 0.13
N LEU A 107 4.05 8.06 1.11
CA LEU A 107 5.51 7.88 1.16
C LEU A 107 6.02 7.05 -0.01
N LYS A 108 5.29 6.00 -0.41
CA LYS A 108 5.63 5.19 -1.58
C LYS A 108 5.56 6.00 -2.87
N SER A 109 4.65 6.97 -3.00
CA SER A 109 4.56 7.80 -4.21
C SER A 109 5.84 8.60 -4.49
N PHE A 110 6.59 8.98 -3.45
CA PHE A 110 7.87 9.68 -3.62
C PHE A 110 9.00 8.77 -4.12
N THR A 111 8.82 7.44 -4.05
CA THR A 111 9.79 6.45 -4.53
C THR A 111 9.42 5.90 -5.92
N THR A 112 8.29 6.32 -6.49
CA THR A 112 7.84 5.88 -7.82
C THR A 112 7.97 7.01 -8.84
N ALA A 113 7.93 6.66 -10.13
CA ALA A 113 7.96 7.65 -11.21
C ALA A 113 6.71 8.55 -11.20
N ASP A 114 5.53 7.99 -10.89
CA ASP A 114 4.26 8.73 -10.85
C ASP A 114 3.97 9.22 -9.42
N LYS A 115 4.65 10.29 -9.01
CA LYS A 115 4.52 10.92 -7.68
C LYS A 115 3.12 11.43 -7.36
N ASN A 116 2.29 11.64 -8.39
CA ASN A 116 0.93 12.14 -8.25
C ASN A 116 -0.04 11.06 -7.76
N LYS A 117 0.29 9.77 -7.90
CA LYS A 117 -0.53 8.65 -7.41
C LYS A 117 -0.24 8.40 -5.93
N ASN A 118 -0.87 9.18 -5.07
CA ASN A 118 -0.62 9.18 -3.63
C ASN A 118 -1.87 8.90 -2.77
N GLN A 119 -3.03 8.59 -3.38
CA GLN A 119 -4.27 8.31 -2.66
C GLN A 119 -4.67 6.85 -2.80
N ILE A 120 -5.00 6.21 -1.68
CA ILE A 120 -5.56 4.85 -1.66
C ILE A 120 -7.08 4.87 -1.74
N VAL A 121 -7.63 3.99 -2.56
CA VAL A 121 -9.05 3.66 -2.60
C VAL A 121 -9.19 2.16 -2.42
N ILE A 122 -9.94 1.74 -1.40
CA ILE A 122 -10.34 0.34 -1.23
C ILE A 122 -11.72 0.19 -1.86
N LEU A 123 -11.90 -0.87 -2.63
CA LEU A 123 -13.07 -1.13 -3.43
C LEU A 123 -13.67 -2.45 -2.99
N LEU A 124 -14.98 -2.45 -2.86
CA LEU A 124 -15.79 -3.65 -2.73
C LEU A 124 -16.50 -3.87 -4.06
N LEU A 125 -16.29 -5.03 -4.65
CA LEU A 125 -16.89 -5.45 -5.91
C LEU A 125 -17.83 -6.62 -5.66
N ASP A 126 -18.93 -6.69 -6.41
CA ASP A 126 -19.72 -7.93 -6.50
C ASP A 126 -19.06 -8.95 -7.44
N GLU A 127 -19.69 -10.12 -7.56
CA GLU A 127 -19.32 -11.22 -8.45
C GLU A 127 -19.19 -10.79 -9.94
N PHE A 128 -19.86 -9.69 -10.34
CA PHE A 128 -19.82 -9.14 -11.69
C PHE A 128 -18.86 -7.96 -11.85
N ASP A 129 -17.92 -7.77 -10.91
CA ASP A 129 -16.95 -6.68 -10.86
C ASP A 129 -17.57 -5.27 -10.74
N LYS A 130 -18.85 -5.15 -10.37
CA LYS A 130 -19.49 -3.84 -10.14
C LYS A 130 -19.11 -3.34 -8.76
N VAL A 131 -18.77 -2.05 -8.70
CA VAL A 131 -18.33 -1.39 -7.47
C VAL A 131 -19.53 -1.12 -6.57
N GLN A 132 -19.65 -1.93 -5.52
CA GLN A 132 -20.67 -1.80 -4.48
C GLN A 132 -20.30 -0.73 -3.45
N TYR A 133 -19.02 -0.62 -3.13
CA TYR A 133 -18.55 0.35 -2.15
C TYR A 133 -17.15 0.87 -2.47
N ARG A 134 -16.91 2.14 -2.09
CA ARG A 134 -15.59 2.77 -2.15
C ARG A 134 -15.24 3.35 -0.80
N TRP A 135 -14.11 2.92 -0.27
CA TRP A 135 -13.48 3.56 0.87
C TRP A 135 -12.29 4.40 0.42
N TYR A 136 -12.14 5.57 1.03
CA TYR A 136 -11.01 6.48 0.89
C TYR A 136 -10.78 7.17 2.23
N ALA A 137 -9.59 7.72 2.45
CA ALA A 137 -9.14 8.24 3.75
C ALA A 137 -10.16 9.16 4.46
N LYS A 138 -10.85 10.04 3.72
CA LYS A 138 -11.89 10.95 4.28
C LYS A 138 -13.07 10.22 4.94
N ARG A 139 -13.37 8.97 4.56
CA ARG A 139 -14.45 8.17 5.17
C ARG A 139 -14.08 7.62 6.56
N LYS A 140 -12.80 7.67 6.93
CA LYS A 140 -12.27 7.19 8.22
C LYS A 140 -12.70 5.75 8.53
N THR A 141 -12.57 5.33 9.77
CA THR A 141 -12.93 3.99 10.27
C THR A 141 -14.42 3.69 10.14
N LYS A 142 -15.27 4.71 10.35
CA LYS A 142 -16.74 4.57 10.20
C LYS A 142 -17.11 4.06 8.81
N GLY A 143 -16.36 4.43 7.78
CA GLY A 143 -16.58 3.94 6.42
C GLY A 143 -16.32 2.44 6.27
N ILE A 144 -15.28 1.90 6.90
CA ILE A 144 -14.98 0.45 6.85
C ILE A 144 -16.02 -0.31 7.66
N LEU A 145 -16.31 0.14 8.88
CA LEU A 145 -17.31 -0.48 9.76
C LEU A 145 -18.71 -0.56 9.11
N LYS A 146 -19.14 0.52 8.46
CA LYS A 146 -20.41 0.52 7.72
C LYS A 146 -20.43 -0.49 6.57
N ALA A 147 -19.31 -0.64 5.86
CA ALA A 147 -19.22 -1.60 4.77
C ALA A 147 -19.20 -3.05 5.31
N SER A 148 -18.41 -3.32 6.36
CA SER A 148 -18.37 -4.64 6.98
C SER A 148 -19.74 -5.06 7.53
N ASP A 149 -20.51 -4.12 8.10
CA ASP A 149 -21.88 -4.40 8.56
C ASP A 149 -22.85 -4.64 7.41
N LYS A 150 -22.85 -3.74 6.41
CA LYS A 150 -23.82 -3.79 5.30
C LYS A 150 -23.68 -5.06 4.45
N TYR A 151 -22.44 -5.50 4.22
CA TYR A 151 -22.13 -6.62 3.33
C TYR A 151 -21.75 -7.89 4.08
N GLN A 152 -21.80 -7.90 5.42
CA GLN A 152 -21.40 -9.04 6.26
C GLN A 152 -19.98 -9.56 5.95
N MET A 153 -19.00 -8.65 5.99
CA MET A 153 -17.62 -8.94 5.57
C MET A 153 -16.58 -8.58 6.63
N LEU A 154 -16.93 -8.63 7.92
CA LEU A 154 -16.02 -8.18 8.97
C LEU A 154 -14.67 -8.91 8.93
N THR A 155 -14.67 -10.24 8.96
CA THR A 155 -13.44 -11.06 8.96
C THR A 155 -12.66 -10.91 7.66
N ALA A 156 -13.36 -10.77 6.52
CA ALA A 156 -12.76 -10.50 5.22
C ALA A 156 -12.05 -9.13 5.20
N PHE A 157 -12.65 -8.09 5.76
CA PHE A 157 -12.00 -6.77 5.87
C PHE A 157 -10.75 -6.83 6.77
N VAL A 158 -10.79 -7.58 7.87
CA VAL A 158 -9.62 -7.77 8.75
C VAL A 158 -8.50 -8.48 8.01
N ALA A 159 -8.78 -9.61 7.36
CA ALA A 159 -7.79 -10.37 6.60
C ALA A 159 -7.22 -9.54 5.43
N PHE A 160 -8.09 -8.86 4.67
CA PHE A 160 -7.68 -7.99 3.58
C PHE A 160 -6.73 -6.88 4.06
N LEU A 161 -7.09 -6.16 5.12
CA LEU A 161 -6.25 -5.08 5.65
C LEU A 161 -4.92 -5.58 6.22
N TYR A 162 -4.89 -6.79 6.79
CA TYR A 162 -3.65 -7.40 7.29
C TYR A 162 -2.61 -7.60 6.17
N GLU A 163 -3.05 -8.06 5.00
CA GLU A 163 -2.16 -8.36 3.87
C GLU A 163 -1.86 -7.14 2.98
N LEU A 164 -2.82 -6.22 2.88
CA LEU A 164 -2.78 -5.07 1.98
C LEU A 164 -1.46 -4.27 2.04
N PRO A 165 -0.87 -3.97 3.22
CA PRO A 165 0.44 -3.34 3.31
C PRO A 165 1.55 -3.97 2.49
N LEU A 166 1.63 -5.29 2.46
CA LEU A 166 2.67 -6.02 1.75
C LEU A 166 2.45 -5.90 0.23
N ASN A 167 1.20 -6.06 -0.21
CA ASN A 167 0.84 -5.89 -1.62
C ASN A 167 1.10 -4.46 -2.10
N ILE A 168 0.78 -3.45 -1.27
CA ILE A 168 1.14 -2.05 -1.55
C ILE A 168 2.66 -1.91 -1.61
N HIS A 169 3.42 -2.54 -0.70
CA HIS A 169 4.88 -2.45 -0.70
C HIS A 169 5.52 -3.00 -1.97
N GLU A 170 5.09 -4.17 -2.40
CA GLU A 170 5.59 -4.82 -3.62
C GLU A 170 5.01 -4.19 -4.89
N GLY A 171 3.92 -3.42 -4.79
CA GLY A 171 3.19 -2.91 -5.95
C GLY A 171 2.41 -4.02 -6.68
N ALA A 172 2.04 -5.05 -5.96
CA ALA A 172 1.25 -6.16 -6.47
C ALA A 172 -0.24 -5.82 -6.43
N PRO A 173 -1.02 -6.14 -7.47
CA PRO A 173 -2.47 -6.09 -7.37
C PRO A 173 -2.94 -7.05 -6.28
N TYR A 174 -4.07 -6.74 -5.67
CA TYR A 174 -4.62 -7.57 -4.62
C TYR A 174 -6.13 -7.65 -4.78
N ARG A 175 -6.62 -8.85 -5.01
CA ARG A 175 -8.04 -9.21 -5.04
C ARG A 175 -8.23 -10.28 -3.99
N PHE A 176 -9.08 -9.99 -3.01
CA PHE A 176 -9.44 -10.90 -1.94
C PHE A 176 -10.92 -11.22 -2.09
N THR A 177 -11.21 -12.44 -2.50
CA THR A 177 -12.58 -12.94 -2.63
C THR A 177 -13.03 -13.48 -1.28
N ASN A 178 -14.20 -13.04 -0.82
CA ASN A 178 -14.83 -13.64 0.34
C ASN A 178 -15.59 -14.91 -0.09
N HIS A 179 -15.33 -16.01 0.59
CA HIS A 179 -15.93 -17.30 0.24
C HIS A 179 -17.40 -17.43 0.64
N ASP A 180 -17.88 -16.58 1.57
CA ASP A 180 -19.25 -16.68 2.08
C ASP A 180 -20.29 -16.00 1.18
N ASN A 181 -19.88 -15.01 0.38
CA ASN A 181 -20.81 -14.15 -0.37
C ASN A 181 -20.25 -13.59 -1.69
N ASP A 182 -19.14 -14.16 -2.17
CA ASP A 182 -18.48 -13.86 -3.45
C ASP A 182 -18.06 -12.40 -3.69
N TYR A 183 -18.22 -11.53 -2.70
CA TYR A 183 -17.74 -10.17 -2.79
C TYR A 183 -16.21 -10.13 -2.82
N VAL A 184 -15.68 -9.25 -3.66
CA VAL A 184 -14.24 -9.08 -3.84
C VAL A 184 -13.77 -7.74 -3.27
N LEU A 185 -12.81 -7.78 -2.36
CA LEU A 185 -12.07 -6.62 -1.90
C LEU A 185 -10.83 -6.41 -2.78
N THR A 186 -10.63 -5.18 -3.24
CA THR A 186 -9.43 -4.79 -3.97
C THR A 186 -9.03 -3.35 -3.63
N TYR A 187 -7.87 -2.91 -4.11
CA TYR A 187 -7.40 -1.55 -3.91
C TYR A 187 -6.87 -0.92 -5.18
N GLN A 188 -6.90 0.41 -5.22
CA GLN A 188 -6.30 1.22 -6.26
C GLN A 188 -5.54 2.38 -5.64
N ILE A 189 -4.42 2.74 -6.27
CA ILE A 189 -3.67 3.96 -5.97
C ILE A 189 -3.95 4.97 -7.09
N VAL A 190 -4.60 6.07 -6.75
CA VAL A 190 -5.10 7.08 -7.69
C VAL A 190 -4.52 8.47 -7.39
N LYS A 191 -4.58 9.36 -8.38
CA LYS A 191 -4.17 10.77 -8.21
C LYS A 191 -5.21 11.59 -7.43
N LYS A 192 -6.49 11.38 -7.73
CA LYS A 192 -7.61 12.04 -7.06
C LYS A 192 -8.75 11.03 -6.89
N VAL A 193 -9.37 11.00 -5.72
CA VAL A 193 -10.63 10.29 -5.49
C VAL A 193 -11.78 11.02 -6.19
N LYS A 194 -11.89 10.86 -7.52
CA LYS A 194 -13.08 11.27 -8.28
C LYS A 194 -14.14 10.15 -8.28
N ARG A 195 -15.34 10.41 -8.83
CA ARG A 195 -16.34 9.37 -9.13
C ARG A 195 -15.68 8.33 -10.07
N GLY A 196 -15.21 7.23 -9.50
CA GLY A 196 -14.52 6.16 -10.23
C GLY A 196 -15.47 5.34 -11.10
N LYS A 197 -14.91 4.51 -11.98
CA LYS A 197 -15.67 3.59 -12.85
C LYS A 197 -16.63 2.71 -12.03
N ARG A 198 -17.87 2.53 -12.51
CA ARG A 198 -18.88 1.67 -11.88
C ARG A 198 -18.54 0.18 -11.92
N LYS A 199 -17.72 -0.25 -12.89
CA LYS A 199 -17.24 -1.62 -13.04
C LYS A 199 -15.71 -1.64 -13.16
N ILE A 200 -15.06 -2.58 -12.47
CA ILE A 200 -13.60 -2.70 -12.43
C ILE A 200 -13.24 -4.15 -12.70
N ARG A 201 -13.09 -4.48 -13.99
CA ARG A 201 -12.74 -5.82 -14.43
C ARG A 201 -11.31 -6.17 -14.04
N GLU A 202 -11.08 -7.45 -13.81
CA GLU A 202 -9.73 -7.98 -13.75
C GLU A 202 -9.02 -7.76 -15.09
N LYS A 203 -7.82 -7.17 -15.01
CA LYS A 203 -6.99 -6.88 -16.19
C LYS A 203 -5.90 -7.94 -16.30
N LYS A 204 -5.47 -8.23 -17.53
CA LYS A 204 -4.26 -9.04 -17.76
C LYS A 204 -3.08 -8.38 -17.05
N LEU A 205 -2.41 -9.14 -16.19
CA LEU A 205 -1.30 -8.67 -15.38
C LEU A 205 -0.09 -8.36 -16.24
N SER A 206 0.50 -7.18 -16.05
CA SER A 206 1.78 -6.81 -16.65
C SER A 206 2.93 -7.65 -16.08
N ARG A 207 4.05 -7.74 -16.82
CA ARG A 207 5.26 -8.44 -16.36
C ARG A 207 5.75 -7.95 -15.00
N LYS A 208 5.62 -6.65 -14.73
CA LYS A 208 5.98 -6.04 -13.43
C LYS A 208 5.07 -6.51 -12.31
N GLU A 209 3.76 -6.57 -12.55
CA GLU A 209 2.77 -7.03 -11.56
C GLU A 209 2.91 -8.52 -11.25
N ARG A 210 3.21 -9.37 -12.25
CA ARG A 210 3.48 -10.80 -12.02
C ARG A 210 4.69 -11.01 -11.11
N LYS A 211 5.81 -10.33 -11.40
CA LYS A 211 7.01 -10.35 -10.54
C LYS A 211 6.71 -9.84 -9.12
N ALA A 212 5.86 -8.82 -8.99
CA ALA A 212 5.45 -8.31 -7.68
C ALA A 212 4.63 -9.35 -6.89
N LEU A 213 3.71 -10.07 -7.55
CA LEU A 213 2.96 -11.15 -6.91
C LEU A 213 3.85 -12.30 -6.45
N GLU A 214 4.84 -12.70 -7.24
CA GLU A 214 5.83 -13.70 -6.84
C GLU A 214 6.62 -13.26 -5.60
N LYS A 215 7.01 -11.99 -5.51
CA LYS A 215 7.67 -11.45 -4.31
C LYS A 215 6.77 -11.50 -3.09
N VAL A 216 5.48 -11.16 -3.24
CA VAL A 216 4.50 -11.28 -2.16
C VAL A 216 4.40 -12.74 -1.70
N LYS A 217 4.27 -13.70 -2.62
CA LYS A 217 4.22 -15.14 -2.29
C LYS A 217 5.46 -15.59 -1.52
N LYS A 218 6.65 -15.31 -2.04
CA LYS A 218 7.93 -15.64 -1.37
C LYS A 218 8.06 -14.98 0.01
N ALA A 219 7.60 -13.74 0.15
CA ALA A 219 7.62 -13.04 1.44
C ALA A 219 6.66 -13.70 2.46
N LYS A 220 5.49 -14.17 2.03
CA LYS A 220 4.54 -14.92 2.87
C LYS A 220 5.13 -16.26 3.31
N GLU A 221 5.63 -17.06 2.37
CA GLU A 221 6.26 -18.36 2.65
C GLU A 221 7.42 -18.22 3.65
N LYS A 222 8.27 -17.20 3.48
CA LYS A 222 9.37 -16.91 4.41
C LYS A 222 8.88 -16.55 5.81
N LYS A 223 7.77 -15.81 5.92
CA LYS A 223 7.15 -15.48 7.22
C LYS A 223 6.57 -16.71 7.89
N GLU A 224 5.92 -17.59 7.14
CA GLU A 224 5.35 -18.83 7.67
C GLU A 224 6.44 -19.80 8.14
N ARG A 225 7.49 -20.00 7.35
CA ARG A 225 8.64 -20.83 7.76
C ARG A 225 9.29 -20.34 9.06
N LYS A 226 9.34 -19.03 9.27
CA LYS A 226 9.86 -18.44 10.52
C LYS A 226 8.94 -18.58 11.73
N LYS A 227 7.64 -18.84 11.53
CA LYS A 227 6.69 -19.10 12.62
C LYS A 227 6.67 -20.57 13.05
N ARG A 228 7.08 -21.48 12.15
CA ARG A 228 7.17 -22.93 12.40
C ARG A 228 8.49 -23.36 13.05
N LYS A 229 9.50 -22.49 13.05
CA LYS A 229 10.77 -22.66 13.76
C LYS A 229 10.70 -21.90 15.06
#